data_AF-A0A3E0H6W8-F1
#
_entry.id   AF-A0A3E0H6W8-F1
#
_cell.length_a   1.000
_cell.length_b   1.000
_cell.length_c   1.000
_cell.angle_alpha   90.00
_cell.angle_beta   90.00
_cell.angle_gamma   90.00
#
_symmetry.space_group_name_H-M   'P 1'
#
loop_
_entity.id
_entity.type
_entity.pdbx_description
1 polymer ?
#
loop_
_entity_poly.entity_id
_entity_poly.type
_entity_poly.pdbx_seq_one_letter_code
_entity_poly.pdbx_strand_id
1 'polypeptide(L)'
;MNPDGLVAINVVVGLWKASQLVRSPHRIQLRWVVACFCISTTAFAVAPLTGAGQWGSVSGAGPMVWMWLTYSLMLSMLYCLIGVFVYSAGQGRPAFRQAVREAVVLTVTLIVLTVLASTVPSSLAPADYPQTTLIWFRLVANAYCFYGIVVCVVQMRRYARLARPWLAWGLIVAAGGLVLIGIGAGLVATTMVLRLFGLPDWLVMPQAGVLAGNLLYLAGIVAPGAQVRSAAARVWWRHLRDYHRMRPLWTMLHQAFPEETLGRVPASRWGDTLSLRAVNRRFYRRVIECRDGLVRASGWLTVDSDQTEPAAVAAWLREALAAGPRGDADGLTAHPVAMPTEGGLEADVRELVALSRELR
;
A
#
# COMPACT_ATOMS: atom_id res chain seq x y z
N MET A 1 21.41 -10.95 5.56
CA MET A 1 20.08 -11.22 4.96
C MET A 1 20.31 -11.63 3.52
N ASN A 2 19.85 -12.82 3.10
CA ASN A 2 20.10 -13.31 1.75
C ASN A 2 19.45 -12.38 0.70
N PRO A 3 20.12 -12.11 -0.43
CA PRO A 3 19.58 -11.26 -1.51
C PRO A 3 18.18 -11.72 -1.96
N ASP A 4 17.91 -13.03 -1.87
CA ASP A 4 16.63 -13.65 -2.17
C ASP A 4 15.47 -13.09 -1.34
N GLY A 5 15.72 -12.72 -0.08
CA GLY A 5 14.71 -12.14 0.80
C GLY A 5 14.24 -10.76 0.36
N LEU A 6 15.16 -9.91 -0.13
CA LEU A 6 14.82 -8.59 -0.66
C LEU A 6 14.06 -8.70 -1.99
N VAL A 7 14.46 -9.65 -2.84
CA VAL A 7 13.75 -9.94 -4.10
C VAL A 7 12.33 -10.40 -3.81
N ALA A 8 12.13 -11.34 -2.90
CA ALA A 8 10.80 -11.84 -2.53
C ALA A 8 9.88 -10.72 -2.02
N ILE A 9 10.38 -9.86 -1.13
CA ILE A 9 9.61 -8.71 -0.63
C ILE A 9 9.23 -7.76 -1.78
N ASN A 10 10.17 -7.43 -2.67
CA ASN A 10 9.91 -6.56 -3.80
C ASN A 10 8.89 -7.15 -4.79
N VAL A 11 8.97 -8.46 -5.07
CA VAL A 11 8.00 -9.17 -5.93
C VAL A 11 6.60 -9.12 -5.32
N VAL A 12 6.47 -9.42 -4.03
CA VAL A 12 5.17 -9.41 -3.33
C VAL A 12 4.56 -8.01 -3.35
N VAL A 13 5.35 -6.98 -3.02
CA VAL A 13 4.88 -5.58 -3.04
C VAL A 13 4.54 -5.12 -4.47
N GLY A 14 5.34 -5.51 -5.46
CA GLY A 14 5.15 -5.20 -6.88
C GLY A 14 3.85 -5.80 -7.43
N LEU A 15 3.64 -7.11 -7.25
CA LEU A 15 2.42 -7.82 -7.65
C LEU A 15 1.18 -7.21 -7.01
N TRP A 16 1.29 -6.85 -5.73
CA TRP A 16 0.22 -6.19 -5.01
C TRP A 16 -0.14 -4.82 -5.59
N LYS A 17 0.85 -4.00 -5.98
CA LYS A 17 0.61 -2.70 -6.63
C LYS A 17 0.09 -2.87 -8.06
N ALA A 18 0.56 -3.85 -8.80
CA ALA A 18 0.06 -4.19 -10.14
C ALA A 18 -1.42 -4.58 -10.09
N SER A 19 -1.83 -5.39 -9.10
CA SER A 19 -3.24 -5.75 -8.89
C SER A 19 -4.15 -4.53 -8.63
N GLN A 20 -3.61 -3.47 -8.01
CA GLN A 20 -4.32 -2.21 -7.81
C GLN A 20 -4.41 -1.39 -9.10
N LEU A 21 -3.39 -1.46 -9.97
CA LEU A 21 -3.38 -0.76 -11.25
C LEU A 21 -4.40 -1.34 -12.22
N VAL A 22 -4.51 -2.67 -12.29
CA VAL A 22 -5.54 -3.35 -13.10
C VAL A 22 -6.95 -2.91 -12.67
N ARG A 23 -7.17 -2.64 -11.37
CA ARG A 23 -8.46 -2.18 -10.84
C ARG A 23 -8.68 -0.66 -10.96
N SER A 24 -7.66 0.13 -11.30
CA SER A 24 -7.74 1.60 -11.35
C SER A 24 -6.70 2.21 -12.31
N PRO A 25 -6.87 2.03 -13.64
CA PRO A 25 -5.85 2.35 -14.64
C PRO A 25 -5.59 3.85 -14.82
N HIS A 26 -6.52 4.72 -14.39
CA HIS A 26 -6.44 6.18 -14.58
C HIS A 26 -5.44 6.88 -13.63
N ARG A 27 -4.84 6.16 -12.66
CA ARG A 27 -3.92 6.76 -11.67
C ARG A 27 -2.47 6.72 -12.18
N ILE A 28 -2.01 7.82 -12.78
CA ILE A 28 -0.67 7.93 -13.36
C ILE A 28 0.46 7.62 -12.36
N GLN A 29 0.29 8.03 -11.10
CA GLN A 29 1.25 7.76 -10.02
C GLN A 29 1.44 6.25 -9.78
N LEU A 30 0.37 5.46 -9.91
CA LEU A 30 0.41 4.02 -9.66
C LEU A 30 1.19 3.29 -10.76
N ARG A 31 1.18 3.80 -12.00
CA ARG A 31 2.00 3.27 -13.10
C ARG A 31 3.50 3.42 -12.83
N TRP A 32 3.92 4.59 -12.34
CA TRP A 32 5.31 4.85 -11.96
C TRP A 32 5.78 4.00 -10.78
N VAL A 33 4.91 3.79 -9.78
CA VAL A 33 5.21 2.90 -8.65
C VAL A 33 5.40 1.46 -9.13
N VAL A 34 4.50 0.94 -9.97
CA VAL A 34 4.61 -0.41 -10.52
C VAL A 34 5.88 -0.56 -11.35
N ALA A 35 6.17 0.40 -12.23
CA ALA A 35 7.41 0.42 -13.02
C ALA A 35 8.66 0.41 -12.12
N CYS A 36 8.69 1.23 -11.07
CA CYS A 36 9.78 1.28 -10.10
C CYS A 36 10.02 -0.09 -9.44
N PHE A 37 8.96 -0.77 -8.98
CA PHE A 37 9.09 -2.09 -8.37
C PHE A 37 9.52 -3.16 -9.37
N CYS A 38 8.95 -3.19 -10.58
CA CYS A 38 9.36 -4.13 -11.63
C CYS A 38 10.85 -3.97 -11.98
N ILE A 39 11.28 -2.73 -12.25
CA ILE A 39 12.68 -2.43 -12.59
C ILE A 39 13.60 -2.78 -11.42
N SER A 40 13.21 -2.46 -10.18
CA SER A 40 13.97 -2.80 -8.98
C SER A 40 14.14 -4.31 -8.82
N THR A 41 13.07 -5.08 -8.97
CA THR A 41 13.11 -6.55 -8.92
C THR A 41 14.06 -7.10 -9.98
N THR A 42 13.97 -6.60 -11.22
CA THR A 42 14.89 -7.02 -12.30
C THR A 42 16.33 -6.65 -11.97
N ALA A 43 16.59 -5.44 -11.45
CA ALA A 43 17.94 -5.01 -11.07
C ALA A 43 18.55 -5.93 -10.01
N PHE A 44 17.80 -6.28 -8.97
CA PHE A 44 18.24 -7.18 -7.91
C PHE A 44 18.41 -8.63 -8.38
N ALA A 45 17.57 -9.10 -9.31
CA ALA A 45 17.72 -10.43 -9.90
C ALA A 45 18.98 -10.56 -10.77
N VAL A 46 19.37 -9.48 -11.46
CA VAL A 46 20.57 -9.44 -12.31
C VAL A 46 21.85 -9.20 -11.49
N ALA A 47 21.77 -8.52 -10.34
CA ALA A 47 22.93 -8.14 -9.53
C ALA A 47 23.89 -9.30 -9.20
N PRO A 48 23.46 -10.53 -8.84
CA PRO A 48 24.38 -11.64 -8.60
C PRO A 48 25.22 -12.04 -9.84
N LEU A 49 24.68 -11.84 -11.05
CA LEU A 49 25.35 -12.15 -12.33
C LEU A 49 26.53 -11.22 -12.62
N THR A 50 26.61 -10.08 -11.92
CA THR A 50 27.73 -9.13 -12.03
C THR A 50 28.99 -9.60 -11.31
N GLY A 51 29.02 -10.82 -10.77
CA GLY A 51 30.18 -11.33 -10.01
C GLY A 51 30.32 -10.70 -8.62
N ALA A 52 29.37 -9.85 -8.21
CA ALA A 52 29.31 -9.16 -6.92
C ALA A 52 28.99 -10.09 -5.73
N GLY A 53 29.44 -11.34 -5.75
CA GLY A 53 29.37 -12.26 -4.61
C GLY A 53 30.33 -11.88 -3.47
N GLN A 54 31.31 -11.01 -3.73
CA GLN A 54 32.25 -10.48 -2.73
C GLN A 54 32.21 -8.95 -2.76
N TRP A 55 31.29 -8.38 -2.00
CA TRP A 55 31.23 -6.95 -1.73
C TRP A 55 32.48 -6.57 -0.94
N GLY A 56 33.54 -6.13 -1.62
CA GLY A 56 34.81 -5.75 -0.98
C GLY A 56 36.07 -6.10 -1.76
N SER A 57 36.02 -6.95 -2.79
CA SER A 57 37.20 -7.19 -3.64
C SER A 57 37.17 -6.29 -4.87
N VAL A 58 38.22 -5.47 -5.00
CA VAL A 58 38.46 -4.59 -6.15
C VAL A 58 38.61 -5.38 -7.47
N SER A 59 38.84 -6.70 -7.39
CA SER A 59 39.04 -7.63 -8.50
C SER A 59 37.79 -8.37 -9.01
N GLY A 60 36.64 -8.24 -8.35
CA GLY A 60 35.41 -8.99 -8.69
C GLY A 60 34.53 -8.31 -9.74
N ALA A 61 35.08 -7.88 -10.88
CA ALA A 61 34.23 -7.43 -11.99
C ALA A 61 33.58 -8.67 -12.63
N GLY A 62 32.26 -8.67 -12.78
CA GLY A 62 31.59 -9.58 -13.71
C GLY A 62 31.68 -9.04 -15.14
N PRO A 63 31.09 -9.74 -16.12
CA PRO A 63 31.05 -9.26 -17.49
C PRO A 63 30.49 -7.84 -17.58
N MET A 64 31.17 -6.96 -18.33
CA MET A 64 30.84 -5.52 -18.44
C MET A 64 29.37 -5.27 -18.81
N VAL A 65 28.78 -6.13 -19.65
CA VAL A 65 27.37 -6.06 -20.07
C VAL A 65 26.41 -6.20 -18.89
N TRP A 66 26.67 -7.13 -17.96
CA TRP A 66 25.83 -7.32 -16.78
C TRP A 66 25.95 -6.14 -15.81
N MET A 67 27.17 -5.63 -15.63
CA MET A 67 27.39 -4.46 -14.80
C MET A 67 26.65 -3.23 -15.37
N TRP A 68 26.78 -2.99 -16.68
CA TRP A 68 26.02 -1.96 -17.39
C TRP A 68 24.51 -2.12 -17.22
N LEU A 69 23.98 -3.34 -17.38
CA LEU A 69 22.56 -3.61 -17.23
C LEU A 69 22.08 -3.32 -15.80
N THR A 70 22.80 -3.80 -14.77
CA THR A 70 22.44 -3.58 -13.37
C THR A 70 22.43 -2.09 -13.02
N TYR A 71 23.46 -1.33 -13.39
CA TYR A 71 23.48 0.11 -13.15
C TYR A 71 22.37 0.82 -13.93
N SER A 72 22.17 0.49 -15.20
CA SER A 72 21.12 1.10 -16.02
C SER A 72 19.72 0.88 -15.44
N LEU A 73 19.42 -0.33 -14.97
CA LEU A 73 18.18 -0.65 -14.27
C LEU A 73 18.06 0.13 -12.95
N MET A 74 19.14 0.21 -12.17
CA MET A 74 19.14 0.93 -10.88
C MET A 74 18.93 2.44 -11.07
N LEU A 75 19.57 3.07 -12.05
CA LEU A 75 19.37 4.50 -12.36
C LEU A 75 17.96 4.76 -12.90
N SER A 76 17.42 3.85 -13.73
CA SER A 76 16.06 3.92 -14.24
C SER A 76 15.02 3.78 -13.12
N MET A 77 15.25 2.87 -12.17
CA MET A 77 14.44 2.74 -10.95
C MET A 77 14.43 4.06 -10.17
N LEU A 78 15.59 4.67 -9.95
CA LEU A 78 15.71 5.94 -9.24
C LEU A 78 14.95 7.07 -9.96
N TYR A 79 15.01 7.11 -11.29
CA TYR A 79 14.22 8.04 -12.09
C TYR A 79 12.71 7.79 -11.93
N CYS A 80 12.25 6.53 -11.96
CA CYS A 80 10.85 6.22 -11.68
C CYS A 80 10.43 6.71 -10.29
N LEU A 81 11.30 6.56 -9.28
CA LEU A 81 11.05 7.05 -7.93
C LEU A 81 10.93 8.59 -7.88
N ILE A 82 11.84 9.31 -8.57
CA ILE A 82 11.73 10.76 -8.74
C ILE A 82 10.39 11.13 -9.40
N GLY A 83 10.00 10.40 -10.45
CA GLY A 83 8.72 10.57 -11.13
C GLY A 83 7.53 10.43 -10.18
N VAL A 84 7.52 9.41 -9.33
CA VAL A 84 6.47 9.23 -8.31
C VAL A 84 6.32 10.47 -7.45
N PHE A 85 7.42 11.02 -6.93
CA PHE A 85 7.35 12.20 -6.05
C PHE A 85 7.00 13.49 -6.79
N VAL A 86 7.52 13.70 -7.99
CA VAL A 86 7.22 14.88 -8.81
C VAL A 86 5.72 14.93 -9.17
N TYR A 87 5.13 13.82 -9.60
CA TYR A 87 3.70 13.74 -9.90
C TYR A 87 2.81 13.63 -8.65
N SER A 88 3.38 13.30 -7.48
CA SER A 88 2.64 13.32 -6.21
C SER A 88 2.58 14.71 -5.60
N ALA A 89 3.61 15.53 -5.79
CA ALA A 89 3.70 16.86 -5.20
C ALA A 89 3.18 17.98 -6.12
N GLY A 90 3.11 17.77 -7.43
CA GLY A 90 2.71 18.78 -8.40
C GLY A 90 1.53 18.36 -9.27
N GLN A 91 0.58 19.27 -9.48
CA GLN A 91 -0.43 19.15 -10.54
C GLN A 91 -0.02 20.04 -11.72
N GLY A 92 0.09 19.48 -12.93
CA GLY A 92 0.19 20.24 -14.19
C GLY A 92 1.57 20.35 -14.84
N ARG A 93 1.74 21.38 -15.69
CA ARG A 93 2.91 21.66 -16.55
C ARG A 93 4.28 21.73 -15.84
N PRO A 94 4.44 22.29 -14.61
CA PRO A 94 5.76 22.34 -13.98
C PRO A 94 6.30 20.96 -13.57
N ALA A 95 5.41 20.04 -13.16
CA ALA A 95 5.80 18.67 -12.83
C ALA A 95 6.30 17.90 -14.07
N PHE A 96 5.63 18.10 -15.21
CA PHE A 96 6.07 17.51 -16.48
C PHE A 96 7.44 18.03 -16.92
N ARG A 97 7.68 19.36 -16.86
CA ARG A 97 8.98 19.96 -17.21
C ARG A 97 10.10 19.42 -16.32
N GLN A 98 9.85 19.28 -15.02
CA GLN A 98 10.82 18.69 -14.11
C GLN A 98 11.09 17.24 -14.50
N ALA A 99 10.05 16.41 -14.72
CA ALA A 99 10.23 15.02 -15.14
C ALA A 99 11.02 14.89 -16.45
N VAL A 100 10.77 15.75 -17.45
CA VAL A 100 11.53 15.77 -18.70
C VAL A 100 12.99 16.15 -18.46
N ARG A 101 13.27 17.15 -17.62
CA ARG A 101 14.65 17.53 -17.29
C ARG A 101 15.39 16.37 -16.63
N GLU A 102 14.78 15.71 -15.65
CA GLU A 102 15.38 14.56 -14.98
C GLU A 102 15.56 13.38 -15.95
N ALA A 103 14.64 13.20 -16.91
CA ALA A 103 14.77 12.20 -17.98
C ALA A 103 15.98 12.49 -18.88
N VAL A 104 16.20 13.76 -19.25
CA VAL A 104 17.36 14.16 -20.04
C VAL A 104 18.67 13.85 -19.29
N VAL A 105 18.75 14.17 -17.99
CA VAL A 105 19.95 13.86 -17.19
C VAL A 105 20.18 12.35 -17.11
N LEU A 106 19.12 11.54 -16.93
CA LEU A 106 19.21 10.08 -16.99
C LEU A 106 19.73 9.61 -18.35
N THR A 107 19.12 10.07 -19.44
CA THR A 107 19.47 9.65 -20.81
C THR A 107 20.92 9.97 -21.12
N VAL A 108 21.39 11.17 -20.78
CA VAL A 108 22.81 11.56 -20.94
C VAL A 108 23.71 10.62 -20.13
N THR A 109 23.35 10.33 -18.88
CA THR A 109 24.11 9.41 -18.02
C THR A 109 24.19 8.00 -18.62
N LEU A 110 23.06 7.47 -19.10
CA LEU A 110 23.01 6.15 -19.74
C LEU A 110 23.83 6.10 -21.03
N ILE A 111 23.83 7.17 -21.83
CA ILE A 111 24.68 7.27 -23.03
C ILE A 111 26.15 7.20 -22.62
N VAL A 112 26.58 7.99 -21.63
CA VAL A 112 27.97 7.98 -21.13
C VAL A 112 28.37 6.60 -20.61
N LEU A 113 27.51 5.94 -19.83
CA LEU A 113 27.77 4.58 -19.35
C LEU A 113 27.86 3.56 -20.48
N THR A 114 27.04 3.71 -21.53
CA THR A 114 27.05 2.84 -22.71
C THR A 114 28.34 3.02 -23.52
N VAL A 115 28.77 4.27 -23.73
CA VAL A 115 30.03 4.58 -24.39
C VAL A 115 31.19 3.98 -23.61
N LEU A 116 31.26 4.20 -22.29
CA LEU A 116 32.30 3.62 -21.45
C LEU A 116 32.28 2.09 -21.50
N ALA A 117 31.12 1.46 -21.43
CA ALA A 117 30.99 0.00 -21.57
C ALA A 117 31.46 -0.52 -22.92
N SER A 118 31.20 0.19 -24.02
CA SER A 118 31.61 -0.21 -25.37
C SER A 118 33.12 -0.14 -25.60
N THR A 119 33.85 0.64 -24.81
CA THR A 119 35.33 0.70 -24.89
C THR A 119 36.03 -0.54 -24.35
N VAL A 120 35.31 -1.42 -23.64
CA VAL A 120 35.87 -2.67 -23.09
C VAL A 120 35.54 -3.82 -24.05
N PRO A 121 36.55 -4.41 -24.73
CA PRO A 121 36.35 -5.60 -25.56
C PRO A 121 35.65 -6.74 -24.80
N SER A 122 34.64 -7.34 -25.44
CA SER A 122 33.89 -8.48 -24.86
C SER A 122 34.73 -9.75 -24.70
N SER A 123 35.91 -9.79 -25.32
CA SER A 123 36.87 -10.89 -25.24
C SER A 123 37.80 -10.83 -24.02
N LEU A 124 37.84 -9.69 -23.31
CA LEU A 124 38.69 -9.53 -22.13
C LEU A 124 38.06 -10.21 -20.92
N ALA A 125 38.89 -10.93 -20.15
CA ALA A 125 38.49 -11.40 -18.84
C ALA A 125 38.32 -10.19 -17.89
N PRO A 126 37.39 -10.25 -16.92
CA PRO A 126 37.14 -9.11 -16.05
C PRO A 126 38.32 -8.64 -15.19
N ALA A 127 39.31 -9.51 -14.96
CA ALA A 127 40.55 -9.15 -14.27
C ALA A 127 41.42 -8.19 -15.08
N ASP A 128 41.30 -8.21 -16.41
CA ASP A 128 42.15 -7.45 -17.34
C ASP A 128 41.47 -6.17 -17.86
N TYR A 129 40.35 -5.77 -17.26
CA TYR A 129 39.66 -4.56 -17.66
C TYR A 129 40.51 -3.31 -17.39
N PRO A 130 40.54 -2.33 -18.32
CA PRO A 130 41.23 -1.08 -18.11
C PRO A 130 40.72 -0.38 -16.84
N GLN A 131 41.59 -0.26 -15.84
CA GLN A 131 41.24 0.30 -14.53
C GLN A 131 40.65 1.71 -14.64
N THR A 132 41.19 2.54 -15.53
CA THR A 132 40.71 3.90 -15.80
C THR A 132 39.27 3.92 -16.29
N THR A 133 38.90 3.04 -17.24
CA THR A 133 37.52 2.93 -17.74
C THR A 133 36.57 2.48 -16.63
N LEU A 134 36.98 1.51 -15.81
CA LEU A 134 36.17 1.00 -14.71
C LEU A 134 35.92 2.08 -13.63
N ILE A 135 36.94 2.87 -13.32
CA ILE A 135 36.86 4.00 -12.37
C ILE A 135 35.87 5.04 -12.87
N TRP A 136 36.00 5.50 -14.12
CA TRP A 136 35.08 6.47 -14.71
C TRP A 136 33.64 5.95 -14.79
N PHE A 137 33.47 4.69 -15.19
CA PHE A 137 32.16 4.05 -15.26
C PHE A 137 31.46 4.04 -13.89
N ARG A 138 32.17 3.59 -12.84
CA ARG A 138 31.62 3.56 -11.48
C ARG A 138 31.41 4.96 -10.93
N LEU A 139 32.30 5.90 -11.21
CA LEU A 139 32.18 7.28 -10.77
C LEU A 139 30.91 7.94 -11.34
N VAL A 140 30.69 7.85 -12.65
CA VAL A 140 29.49 8.41 -13.31
C VAL A 140 28.21 7.79 -12.75
N ALA A 141 28.17 6.47 -12.61
CA ALA A 141 26.99 5.78 -12.09
C ALA A 141 26.68 6.17 -10.63
N ASN A 142 27.69 6.22 -9.76
CA ASN A 142 27.50 6.59 -8.35
C ASN A 142 27.20 8.08 -8.18
N ALA A 143 27.79 8.96 -9.00
CA ALA A 143 27.48 10.39 -9.00
C ALA A 143 26.01 10.65 -9.35
N TYR A 144 25.48 9.99 -10.38
CA TYR A 144 24.05 10.10 -10.70
C TYR A 144 23.18 9.49 -9.60
N CYS A 145 23.59 8.36 -9.02
CA CYS A 145 22.85 7.75 -7.91
C CYS A 145 22.75 8.71 -6.72
N PHE A 146 23.86 9.34 -6.33
CA PHE A 146 23.89 10.36 -5.28
C PHE A 146 22.98 11.54 -5.61
N TYR A 147 23.09 12.08 -6.83
CA TYR A 147 22.25 13.16 -7.33
C TYR A 147 20.75 12.82 -7.24
N GLY A 148 20.33 11.67 -7.79
CA GLY A 148 18.93 11.26 -7.79
C GLY A 148 18.39 10.97 -6.38
N ILE A 149 19.23 10.50 -5.46
CA ILE A 149 18.90 10.36 -4.03
C ILE A 149 18.64 11.74 -3.41
N VAL A 150 19.51 12.73 -3.65
CA VAL A 150 19.32 14.10 -3.14
C VAL A 150 18.00 14.67 -3.65
N VAL A 151 17.71 14.53 -4.95
CA VAL A 151 16.43 14.98 -5.54
C VAL A 151 15.25 14.29 -4.86
N CYS A 152 15.30 12.97 -4.68
CA CYS A 152 14.26 12.22 -3.98
C CYS A 152 14.07 12.72 -2.53
N VAL A 153 15.14 12.88 -1.75
CA VAL A 153 15.07 13.33 -0.35
C VAL A 153 14.44 14.73 -0.24
N VAL A 154 14.83 15.66 -1.12
CA VAL A 154 14.26 17.02 -1.16
C VAL A 154 12.77 16.96 -1.45
N GLN A 155 12.35 16.17 -2.44
CA GLN A 155 10.95 16.05 -2.81
C GLN A 155 10.12 15.32 -1.74
N MET A 156 10.68 14.28 -1.11
CA MET A 156 10.09 13.59 0.03
C MET A 156 9.87 14.56 1.21
N ARG A 157 10.87 15.37 1.57
CA ARG A 157 10.74 16.38 2.64
C ARG A 157 9.68 17.43 2.30
N ARG A 158 9.63 17.89 1.05
CA ARG A 158 8.61 18.84 0.60
C ARG A 158 7.20 18.26 0.68
N TYR A 159 7.03 17.00 0.26
CA TYR A 159 5.74 16.32 0.33
C TYR A 159 5.34 15.98 1.77
N ALA A 160 6.29 15.66 2.65
CA ALA A 160 6.04 15.41 4.08
C ALA A 160 5.41 16.64 4.77
N ARG A 161 5.80 17.85 4.38
CA ARG A 161 5.24 19.10 4.92
C ARG A 161 3.78 19.33 4.54
N LEU A 162 3.32 18.76 3.43
CA LEU A 162 1.94 18.89 2.94
C LEU A 162 1.06 17.70 3.36
N ALA A 163 1.68 16.62 3.81
CA ALA A 163 1.00 15.39 4.16
C ALA A 163 0.44 15.41 5.58
N ARG A 164 -0.57 14.56 5.82
CA ARG A 164 -1.02 14.26 7.18
C ARG A 164 0.12 13.71 8.04
N PRO A 165 0.15 13.96 9.36
CA PRO A 165 1.29 13.67 10.22
C PRO A 165 1.74 12.20 10.16
N TRP A 166 0.82 11.24 10.08
CA TRP A 166 1.18 9.82 9.97
C TRP A 166 1.90 9.47 8.65
N LEU A 167 1.52 10.14 7.54
CA LEU A 167 2.13 9.91 6.23
C LEU A 167 3.48 10.64 6.15
N ALA A 168 3.57 11.81 6.77
CA ALA A 168 4.81 12.55 6.92
C ALA A 168 5.87 11.72 7.66
N TRP A 169 5.51 11.04 8.75
CA TRP A 169 6.42 10.16 9.48
C TRP A 169 7.03 9.05 8.62
N GLY A 170 6.21 8.29 7.90
CA GLY A 170 6.74 7.23 7.02
C GLY A 170 7.66 7.78 5.93
N LEU A 171 7.35 8.96 5.41
CA LEU A 171 8.17 9.61 4.39
C LEU A 171 9.50 10.14 4.93
N ILE A 172 9.53 10.63 6.17
CA ILE A 172 10.76 11.05 6.86
C ILE A 172 11.66 9.83 7.12
N VAL A 173 11.07 8.72 7.57
CA VAL A 173 11.79 7.45 7.76
C VAL A 173 12.37 6.95 6.42
N ALA A 174 11.57 6.98 5.35
CA ALA A 174 12.02 6.59 4.02
C ALA A 174 13.17 7.49 3.53
N ALA A 175 13.07 8.81 3.75
CA ALA A 175 14.12 9.76 3.42
C ALA A 175 15.41 9.50 4.21
N GLY A 176 15.31 9.14 5.50
CA GLY A 176 16.46 8.73 6.31
C GLY A 176 17.19 7.51 5.73
N GLY A 177 16.44 6.50 5.29
CA GLY A 177 17.00 5.34 4.60
C GLY A 177 17.71 5.70 3.30
N LEU A 178 17.10 6.58 2.50
CA LEU A 178 17.67 7.06 1.25
C LEU A 178 18.94 7.89 1.46
N VAL A 179 18.99 8.73 2.50
CA VAL A 179 20.21 9.47 2.90
C VAL A 179 21.34 8.50 3.23
N LEU A 180 21.06 7.43 3.98
CA LEU A 180 22.09 6.45 4.34
C LEU A 180 22.64 5.71 3.11
N ILE A 181 21.76 5.36 2.16
CA ILE A 181 22.18 4.81 0.86
C ILE A 181 23.00 5.84 0.06
N GLY A 182 22.59 7.10 0.08
CA GLY A 182 23.28 8.21 -0.59
C GLY A 182 24.69 8.43 -0.05
N ILE A 183 24.88 8.35 1.27
CA ILE A 183 26.21 8.40 1.89
C ILE A 183 27.09 7.28 1.32
N GLY A 184 26.56 6.06 1.20
CA GLY A 184 27.29 4.95 0.58
C GLY A 184 27.70 5.23 -0.87
N ALA A 185 26.78 5.71 -1.70
CA ALA A 185 27.08 6.08 -3.09
C ALA A 185 28.12 7.21 -3.19
N GLY A 186 28.02 8.22 -2.32
CA GLY A 186 28.96 9.33 -2.23
C GLY A 186 30.37 8.87 -1.81
N LEU A 187 30.47 7.98 -0.82
CA LEU A 187 31.75 7.40 -0.39
C LEU A 187 32.42 6.60 -1.50
N VAL A 188 31.64 5.81 -2.26
CA VAL A 188 32.17 5.09 -3.43
C VAL A 188 32.63 6.07 -4.52
N ALA A 189 31.87 7.12 -4.82
CA ALA A 189 32.30 8.13 -5.76
C ALA A 189 33.61 8.82 -5.30
N THR A 190 33.71 9.17 -4.02
CA THR A 190 34.92 9.78 -3.44
C THR A 190 36.12 8.86 -3.52
N THR A 191 35.98 7.57 -3.22
CA THR A 191 37.10 6.60 -3.37
C THR A 191 37.54 6.48 -4.83
N MET A 192 36.60 6.47 -5.79
CA MET A 192 36.96 6.48 -7.21
C MET A 192 37.76 7.74 -7.59
N VAL A 193 37.40 8.91 -7.07
CA VAL A 193 38.16 10.16 -7.28
C VAL A 193 39.55 10.07 -6.66
N LEU A 194 39.67 9.61 -5.41
CA LEU A 194 40.96 9.45 -4.73
C LEU A 194 41.91 8.51 -5.51
N ARG A 195 41.37 7.44 -6.08
CA ARG A 195 42.13 6.51 -6.94
C ARG A 195 42.64 7.14 -8.22
N LEU A 196 41.92 8.08 -8.83
CA LEU A 196 42.43 8.84 -9.98
C LEU A 196 43.68 9.66 -9.62
N PHE A 197 43.82 10.06 -8.36
CA PHE A 197 44.98 10.76 -7.84
C PHE A 197 46.03 9.84 -7.19
N GLY A 198 45.86 8.51 -7.27
CA GLY A 198 46.79 7.54 -6.70
C GLY A 198 46.81 7.49 -5.17
N LEU A 199 45.77 7.99 -4.50
CA LEU A 199 45.68 8.00 -3.03
C LEU A 199 45.10 6.68 -2.49
N PRO A 200 45.52 6.22 -1.30
CA PRO A 200 45.06 4.97 -0.70
C PRO A 200 43.58 5.01 -0.29
N ASP A 201 42.92 3.85 -0.33
CA ASP A 201 41.50 3.70 0.02
C ASP A 201 41.31 3.60 1.54
N TRP A 202 40.83 4.66 2.18
CA TRP A 202 40.49 4.66 3.61
C TRP A 202 38.99 4.78 3.90
N LEU A 203 38.16 5.08 2.88
CA LEU A 203 36.71 5.21 3.02
C LEU A 203 35.97 4.00 2.47
N VAL A 204 35.65 3.04 3.32
CA VAL A 204 34.72 1.95 2.96
C VAL A 204 33.52 2.02 3.91
N MET A 205 32.33 2.19 3.35
CA MET A 205 31.12 2.06 4.15
C MET A 205 30.89 0.58 4.47
N PRO A 206 30.64 0.22 5.74
CA PRO A 206 30.30 -1.15 6.08
C PRO A 206 29.04 -1.59 5.33
N GLN A 207 29.05 -2.79 4.74
CA GLN A 207 27.92 -3.37 4.01
C GLN A 207 26.61 -3.35 4.84
N ALA A 208 26.74 -3.50 6.16
CA ALA A 208 25.63 -3.38 7.10
C ALA A 208 24.90 -2.03 7.02
N GLY A 209 25.61 -0.92 6.76
CA GLY A 209 25.04 0.41 6.63
C GLY A 209 24.13 0.55 5.39
N VAL A 210 24.55 0.00 4.25
CA VAL A 210 23.73 0.01 3.02
C VAL A 210 22.49 -0.86 3.17
N LEU A 211 22.63 -2.04 3.80
CA LEU A 211 21.49 -2.91 4.11
C LEU A 211 20.51 -2.24 5.06
N ALA A 212 20.99 -1.60 6.13
CA ALA A 212 20.16 -0.84 7.05
C ALA A 212 19.43 0.30 6.33
N GLY A 213 20.09 1.01 5.42
CA GLY A 213 19.48 2.07 4.61
C GLY A 213 18.33 1.57 3.75
N ASN A 214 18.52 0.43 3.07
CA ASN A 214 17.48 -0.22 2.28
C ASN A 214 16.28 -0.67 3.11
N LEU A 215 16.52 -1.27 4.28
CA LEU A 215 15.46 -1.69 5.20
C LEU A 215 14.66 -0.48 5.73
N LEU A 216 15.36 0.59 6.11
CA LEU A 216 14.73 1.81 6.59
C LEU A 216 13.89 2.48 5.50
N TYR A 217 14.39 2.50 4.26
CA TYR A 217 13.66 2.98 3.10
C TYR A 217 12.38 2.18 2.84
N LEU A 218 12.48 0.84 2.79
CA LEU A 218 11.33 -0.05 2.59
C LEU A 218 10.30 0.08 3.72
N ALA A 219 10.76 0.13 4.97
CA ALA A 219 9.91 0.32 6.13
C ALA A 219 9.13 1.65 6.05
N GLY A 220 9.80 2.74 5.68
CA GLY A 220 9.17 4.06 5.53
C GLY A 220 8.08 4.11 4.45
N ILE A 221 8.26 3.39 3.33
CA ILE A 221 7.25 3.32 2.26
C ILE A 221 6.08 2.41 2.63
N VAL A 222 6.36 1.26 3.24
CA VAL A 222 5.34 0.24 3.54
C VAL A 222 4.48 0.64 4.74
N ALA A 223 5.05 1.27 5.77
CA ALA A 223 4.36 1.54 7.03
C ALA A 223 3.06 2.38 6.86
N PRO A 224 3.03 3.52 6.13
CA PRO A 224 1.79 4.28 5.94
C PRO A 224 0.72 3.48 5.19
N GLY A 225 1.14 2.69 4.20
CA GLY A 225 0.25 1.84 3.42
C GLY A 225 -0.33 0.67 4.23
N ALA A 226 0.47 0.13 5.17
CA ALA A 226 0.05 -0.91 6.10
C ALA A 226 -0.93 -0.35 7.14
N GLN A 227 -0.70 0.85 7.66
CA GLN A 227 -1.55 1.48 8.67
C GLN A 227 -2.95 1.82 8.13
N VAL A 228 -3.06 2.36 6.92
CA VAL A 228 -4.38 2.62 6.30
C VAL A 228 -5.14 1.32 6.10
N ARG A 229 -4.45 0.24 5.71
CA ARG A 229 -5.08 -1.07 5.52
C ARG A 229 -5.43 -1.77 6.81
N SER A 230 -4.63 -1.63 7.87
CA SER A 230 -4.97 -2.17 9.18
C SER A 230 -6.18 -1.45 9.76
N ALA A 231 -6.32 -0.13 9.57
CA ALA A 231 -7.52 0.60 9.92
C ALA A 231 -8.76 0.11 9.13
N ALA A 232 -8.63 -0.03 7.80
CA ALA A 232 -9.72 -0.57 6.97
C ALA A 232 -10.09 -2.02 7.35
N ALA A 233 -9.10 -2.86 7.64
CA ALA A 233 -9.31 -4.24 8.09
C ALA A 233 -10.00 -4.29 9.46
N ARG A 234 -9.65 -3.40 10.40
CA ARG A 234 -10.34 -3.27 11.68
C ARG A 234 -11.81 -2.89 11.50
N VAL A 235 -12.11 -1.91 10.63
CA VAL A 235 -13.50 -1.53 10.30
C VAL A 235 -14.25 -2.71 9.69
N TRP A 236 -13.63 -3.38 8.72
CA TRP A 236 -14.21 -4.55 8.08
C TRP A 236 -14.51 -5.68 9.07
N TRP A 237 -13.59 -5.96 9.98
CA TRP A 237 -13.77 -7.00 11.00
C TRP A 237 -14.87 -6.64 12.00
N ARG A 238 -15.00 -5.36 12.36
CA ARG A 238 -16.14 -4.86 13.17
C ARG A 238 -17.47 -5.10 12.44
N HIS A 239 -17.61 -4.66 11.19
CA HIS A 239 -18.83 -4.89 10.41
C HIS A 239 -19.14 -6.39 10.24
N LEU A 240 -18.13 -7.24 10.06
CA LEU A 240 -18.32 -8.68 9.96
C LEU A 240 -18.82 -9.28 11.28
N ARG A 241 -18.22 -8.87 12.40
CA ARG A 241 -18.62 -9.31 13.74
C ARG A 241 -20.06 -8.88 14.05
N ASP A 242 -20.40 -7.63 13.77
CA ASP A 242 -21.74 -7.08 14.03
C ASP A 242 -22.78 -7.69 13.10
N TYR A 243 -22.45 -7.93 11.82
CA TYR A 243 -23.27 -8.68 10.88
C TYR A 243 -23.63 -10.08 11.40
N HIS A 244 -22.67 -10.82 11.98
CA HIS A 244 -22.93 -12.13 12.58
C HIS A 244 -23.70 -12.03 13.91
N ARG A 245 -23.47 -10.97 14.69
CA ARG A 245 -24.17 -10.75 15.95
C ARG A 245 -25.64 -10.42 15.78
N MET A 246 -26.03 -9.73 14.70
CA MET A 246 -27.42 -9.44 14.35
C MET A 246 -28.18 -10.65 13.77
N ARG A 247 -27.51 -11.79 13.56
CA ARG A 247 -28.14 -12.96 12.92
C ARG A 247 -29.40 -13.47 13.66
N PRO A 248 -29.44 -13.59 14.99
CA PRO A 248 -30.65 -14.01 15.72
C PRO A 248 -31.86 -13.11 15.43
N LEU A 249 -31.71 -11.80 15.61
CA LEU A 249 -32.76 -10.81 15.33
C LEU A 249 -33.23 -10.89 13.87
N TRP A 250 -32.27 -10.88 12.94
CA TRP A 250 -32.57 -10.99 11.52
C TRP A 250 -33.33 -12.27 11.17
N THR A 251 -32.95 -13.40 11.76
CA THR A 251 -33.60 -14.70 11.47
C THR A 251 -35.04 -14.72 11.97
N MET A 252 -35.28 -14.16 13.16
CA MET A 252 -36.61 -14.07 13.76
C MET A 252 -37.54 -13.15 12.93
N LEU A 253 -37.07 -11.94 12.58
CA LEU A 253 -37.84 -11.00 11.76
C LEU A 253 -38.07 -11.52 10.34
N HIS A 254 -37.06 -12.16 9.74
CA HIS A 254 -37.17 -12.72 8.39
C HIS A 254 -38.14 -13.91 8.32
N GLN A 255 -38.26 -14.70 9.39
CA GLN A 255 -39.26 -15.77 9.47
C GLN A 255 -40.68 -15.21 9.58
N ALA A 256 -40.87 -14.08 10.28
CA ALA A 256 -42.16 -13.42 10.41
C ALA A 256 -42.56 -12.61 9.16
N PHE A 257 -41.59 -12.01 8.47
CA PHE A 257 -41.81 -11.10 7.34
C PHE A 257 -40.96 -11.47 6.10
N PRO A 258 -41.26 -12.59 5.42
CA PRO A 258 -40.47 -13.05 4.28
C PRO A 258 -40.52 -12.10 3.07
N GLU A 259 -41.59 -11.31 2.95
CA GLU A 259 -41.83 -10.38 1.83
C GLU A 259 -40.93 -9.13 1.86
N GLU A 260 -40.35 -8.76 3.01
CA GLU A 260 -39.45 -7.58 3.15
C GLU A 260 -38.03 -7.83 2.69
N THR A 261 -37.79 -8.98 2.07
CA THR A 261 -36.45 -9.33 1.62
C THR A 261 -36.13 -8.56 0.35
N LEU A 262 -35.34 -7.49 0.50
CA LEU A 262 -34.76 -6.76 -0.64
C LEU A 262 -34.25 -7.77 -1.67
N GLY A 263 -34.71 -7.74 -2.92
CA GLY A 263 -34.48 -8.82 -3.89
C GLY A 263 -33.05 -9.39 -3.89
N ARG A 264 -32.94 -10.73 -4.00
CA ARG A 264 -31.69 -11.48 -3.95
C ARG A 264 -30.80 -11.13 -5.14
N VAL A 265 -29.97 -10.09 -5.01
CA VAL A 265 -28.93 -9.81 -6.02
C VAL A 265 -27.94 -11.00 -5.98
N PRO A 266 -27.71 -11.69 -7.11
CA PRO A 266 -26.87 -12.89 -7.13
C PRO A 266 -25.44 -12.50 -6.74
N ALA A 267 -25.05 -12.81 -5.50
CA ALA A 267 -23.68 -12.67 -5.06
C ALA A 267 -22.89 -13.87 -5.60
N SER A 268 -21.89 -13.59 -6.44
CA SER A 268 -20.87 -14.55 -6.86
C SER A 268 -20.29 -15.27 -5.63
N ARG A 269 -20.36 -16.61 -5.62
CA ARG A 269 -20.30 -17.45 -4.40
C ARG A 269 -18.96 -17.41 -3.63
N TRP A 270 -17.84 -17.01 -4.25
CA TRP A 270 -16.52 -17.13 -3.61
C TRP A 270 -15.68 -15.85 -3.66
N GLY A 271 -15.76 -15.06 -4.74
CA GLY A 271 -15.02 -13.79 -4.84
C GLY A 271 -15.64 -12.64 -4.03
N ASP A 272 -16.93 -12.74 -3.74
CA ASP A 272 -17.73 -11.67 -3.11
C ASP A 272 -18.06 -11.95 -1.64
N THR A 273 -17.69 -13.11 -1.09
CA THR A 273 -17.91 -13.42 0.33
C THR A 273 -16.86 -12.79 1.24
N LEU A 274 -15.67 -12.50 0.72
CA LEU A 274 -14.53 -11.91 1.45
C LEU A 274 -14.12 -10.53 0.93
N SER A 275 -14.84 -9.97 -0.05
CA SER A 275 -14.53 -8.64 -0.56
C SER A 275 -14.94 -7.57 0.46
N LEU A 276 -14.05 -6.60 0.73
CA LEU A 276 -14.31 -5.47 1.63
C LEU A 276 -15.64 -4.77 1.31
N ARG A 277 -15.95 -4.62 0.01
CA ARG A 277 -17.16 -3.97 -0.49
C ARG A 277 -18.41 -4.81 -0.24
N ALA A 278 -18.32 -6.12 -0.43
CA ALA A 278 -19.46 -7.00 -0.28
C ALA A 278 -19.87 -7.19 1.18
N VAL A 279 -18.91 -7.30 2.10
CA VAL A 279 -19.21 -7.34 3.55
C VAL A 279 -19.88 -6.03 3.98
N ASN A 280 -19.38 -4.89 3.53
CA ASN A 280 -20.01 -3.60 3.82
C ASN A 280 -21.45 -3.57 3.30
N ARG A 281 -21.67 -3.91 2.02
CA ARG A 281 -23.01 -3.94 1.43
C ARG A 281 -23.98 -4.87 2.19
N ARG A 282 -23.54 -6.09 2.54
CA ARG A 282 -24.35 -7.07 3.29
C ARG A 282 -24.65 -6.60 4.72
N PHE A 283 -23.69 -5.96 5.37
CA PHE A 283 -23.84 -5.37 6.69
C PHE A 283 -24.93 -4.29 6.66
N TYR A 284 -24.80 -3.28 5.79
CA TYR A 284 -25.80 -2.21 5.66
C TYR A 284 -27.19 -2.74 5.30
N ARG A 285 -27.25 -3.71 4.38
CA ARG A 285 -28.52 -4.32 4.00
C ARG A 285 -29.20 -5.02 5.18
N ARG A 286 -28.46 -5.78 5.99
CA ARG A 286 -29.01 -6.45 7.18
C ARG A 286 -29.49 -5.44 8.23
N VAL A 287 -28.80 -4.31 8.39
CA VAL A 287 -29.25 -3.23 9.29
C VAL A 287 -30.62 -2.68 8.84
N ILE A 288 -30.77 -2.39 7.55
CA ILE A 288 -32.04 -1.90 6.98
C ILE A 288 -33.14 -2.95 7.15
N GLU A 289 -32.90 -4.21 6.78
CA GLU A 289 -33.89 -5.30 6.92
C GLU A 289 -34.32 -5.52 8.38
N CYS A 290 -33.40 -5.41 9.36
CA CYS A 290 -33.77 -5.48 10.77
C CYS A 290 -34.61 -4.28 11.21
N ARG A 291 -34.31 -3.07 10.71
CA ARG A 291 -35.06 -1.86 11.05
C ARG A 291 -36.46 -1.88 10.46
N ASP A 292 -36.60 -2.26 9.19
CA ASP A 292 -37.88 -2.38 8.51
C ASP A 292 -38.77 -3.42 9.22
N GLY A 293 -38.20 -4.58 9.56
CA GLY A 293 -38.90 -5.62 10.32
C GLY A 293 -39.35 -5.18 11.71
N LEU A 294 -38.54 -4.37 12.42
CA LEU A 294 -38.92 -3.81 13.72
C LEU A 294 -40.04 -2.76 13.60
N VAL A 295 -40.00 -1.92 12.57
CA VAL A 295 -41.05 -0.93 12.29
C VAL A 295 -42.38 -1.62 11.97
N ARG A 296 -42.35 -2.75 11.26
CA ARG A 296 -43.55 -3.53 10.98
C ARG A 296 -44.07 -4.24 12.22
N ALA A 297 -43.18 -4.85 13.00
CA ALA A 297 -43.54 -5.49 14.27
C ALA A 297 -44.12 -4.48 15.27
N SER A 298 -43.69 -3.23 15.25
CA SER A 298 -44.23 -2.18 16.13
C SER A 298 -45.66 -1.79 15.80
N GLY A 299 -46.13 -2.01 14.57
CA GLY A 299 -47.53 -1.85 14.22
C GLY A 299 -48.45 -2.83 14.96
N TRP A 300 -47.95 -3.98 15.40
CA TRP A 300 -48.75 -4.97 16.15
C TRP A 300 -48.97 -4.59 17.64
N LEU A 301 -48.52 -3.40 18.02
CA LEU A 301 -48.55 -2.89 19.39
C LEU A 301 -49.87 -2.18 19.73
N THR A 302 -50.27 -2.29 21.00
CA THR A 302 -51.11 -1.31 21.70
C THR A 302 -50.21 -0.29 22.40
N VAL A 303 -50.32 0.98 22.04
CA VAL A 303 -49.47 2.19 22.24
C VAL A 303 -48.68 2.39 23.56
N ASP A 304 -48.78 1.54 24.57
CA ASP A 304 -48.45 1.92 25.96
C ASP A 304 -47.09 1.44 26.52
N SER A 305 -46.10 1.15 25.67
CA SER A 305 -44.83 0.60 26.13
C SER A 305 -43.62 1.46 25.75
N ASP A 306 -43.26 2.39 26.63
CA ASP A 306 -42.03 3.20 26.57
C ASP A 306 -40.79 2.34 26.92
N GLN A 307 -40.59 1.24 26.19
CA GLN A 307 -39.55 0.26 26.47
C GLN A 307 -38.23 0.70 25.86
N THR A 308 -37.35 1.21 26.71
CA THR A 308 -35.97 1.58 26.32
C THR A 308 -34.98 0.43 26.56
N GLU A 309 -35.31 -0.54 27.40
CA GLU A 309 -34.39 -1.61 27.79
C GLU A 309 -34.36 -2.77 26.77
N PRO A 310 -33.19 -3.18 26.25
CA PRO A 310 -33.08 -4.20 25.20
C PRO A 310 -33.73 -5.55 25.53
N ALA A 311 -33.72 -5.95 26.81
CA ALA A 311 -34.31 -7.21 27.26
C ALA A 311 -35.86 -7.15 27.24
N ALA A 312 -36.44 -6.03 27.67
CA ALA A 312 -37.87 -5.79 27.58
C ALA A 312 -38.33 -5.81 26.12
N VAL A 313 -37.60 -5.10 25.24
CA VAL A 313 -37.87 -5.09 23.79
C VAL A 313 -37.72 -6.48 23.17
N ALA A 314 -36.77 -7.31 23.63
CA ALA A 314 -36.63 -8.68 23.14
C ALA A 314 -37.79 -9.59 23.56
N ALA A 315 -38.24 -9.50 24.81
CA ALA A 315 -39.40 -10.24 25.30
C ALA A 315 -40.67 -9.80 24.55
N TRP A 316 -40.85 -8.49 24.43
CA TRP A 316 -41.91 -7.88 23.63
C TRP A 316 -41.93 -8.40 22.19
N LEU A 317 -40.78 -8.41 21.52
CA LEU A 317 -40.70 -8.84 20.11
C LEU A 317 -41.12 -10.31 19.96
N ARG A 318 -40.74 -11.18 20.91
CA ARG A 318 -41.17 -12.59 20.90
C ARG A 318 -42.69 -12.71 21.04
N GLU A 319 -43.29 -11.95 21.96
CA GLU A 319 -44.74 -11.95 22.19
C GLU A 319 -45.51 -11.41 21.00
N ALA A 320 -45.08 -10.26 20.45
CA ALA A 320 -45.70 -9.64 19.27
C ALA A 320 -45.66 -10.58 18.07
N LEU A 321 -44.52 -11.23 17.82
CA LEU A 321 -44.38 -12.19 16.72
C LEU A 321 -45.16 -13.49 16.94
N ALA A 322 -45.35 -13.93 18.18
CA ALA A 322 -46.16 -15.11 18.51
C ALA A 322 -47.67 -14.83 18.39
N ALA A 323 -48.12 -13.61 18.69
CA ALA A 323 -49.52 -13.22 18.61
C ALA A 323 -50.04 -13.11 17.15
N GLY A 324 -49.13 -12.92 16.19
CA GLY A 324 -49.47 -12.77 14.77
C GLY A 324 -50.19 -11.46 14.45
N PRO A 325 -50.52 -11.20 13.17
CA PRO A 325 -51.25 -10.00 12.77
C PRO A 325 -52.64 -10.02 13.41
N ARG A 326 -52.93 -9.06 14.30
CA ARG A 326 -54.30 -8.85 14.80
C ARG A 326 -55.15 -8.37 13.63
N GLY A 327 -56.27 -9.05 13.40
CA GLY A 327 -57.05 -9.05 12.15
C GLY A 327 -57.76 -7.77 11.72
N ASP A 328 -57.32 -6.57 12.12
CA ASP A 328 -57.78 -5.31 11.56
C ASP A 328 -56.56 -4.46 11.17
N ALA A 329 -56.19 -4.54 9.90
CA ALA A 329 -55.04 -3.85 9.31
C ALA A 329 -55.34 -2.39 8.93
N ASP A 330 -56.38 -1.78 9.50
CA ASP A 330 -56.72 -0.37 9.29
C ASP A 330 -56.17 0.46 10.45
N GLY A 331 -54.92 0.93 10.28
CA GLY A 331 -54.31 1.94 11.16
C GLY A 331 -53.08 1.50 11.95
N LEU A 332 -52.21 0.66 11.39
CA LEU A 332 -50.90 0.34 11.99
C LEU A 332 -50.04 1.62 12.09
N THR A 333 -50.08 2.30 13.23
CA THR A 333 -49.15 3.39 13.52
C THR A 333 -47.79 2.81 13.85
N ALA A 334 -46.81 3.05 12.98
CA ALA A 334 -45.42 2.66 13.22
C ALA A 334 -44.85 3.42 14.42
N HIS A 335 -44.39 2.69 15.42
CA HIS A 335 -43.69 3.25 16.57
C HIS A 335 -42.18 3.01 16.48
N PRO A 336 -41.35 4.00 16.86
CA PRO A 336 -39.91 3.83 16.92
C PRO A 336 -39.52 2.85 18.04
N VAL A 337 -38.99 1.69 17.70
CA VAL A 337 -38.54 0.66 18.66
C VAL A 337 -37.02 0.63 18.74
N ALA A 338 -36.44 0.53 19.93
CA ALA A 338 -35.00 0.44 20.16
C ALA A 338 -34.20 1.58 19.49
N MET A 339 -34.68 2.83 19.56
CA MET A 339 -33.96 3.96 18.99
C MET A 339 -32.73 4.30 19.83
N PRO A 340 -31.57 4.54 19.20
CA PRO A 340 -30.39 4.96 19.93
C PRO A 340 -30.60 6.36 20.50
N THR A 341 -30.11 6.59 21.73
CA THR A 341 -30.09 7.91 22.36
C THR A 341 -29.11 8.86 21.66
N GLU A 342 -28.09 8.30 21.02
CA GLU A 342 -27.11 9.01 20.19
C GLU A 342 -27.48 8.94 18.70
N GLY A 343 -27.31 10.04 17.98
CA GLY A 343 -27.50 10.06 16.53
C GLY A 343 -26.40 9.30 15.77
N GLY A 344 -26.79 8.60 14.70
CA GLY A 344 -25.87 8.01 13.73
C GLY A 344 -25.94 6.49 13.64
N LEU A 345 -25.49 5.97 12.49
CA LEU A 345 -25.58 4.54 12.16
C LEU A 345 -24.85 3.63 13.15
N GLU A 346 -23.70 4.04 13.68
CA GLU A 346 -22.97 3.20 14.64
C GLU A 346 -23.73 3.03 15.95
N ALA A 347 -24.46 4.05 16.41
CA ALA A 347 -25.30 3.95 17.60
C ALA A 347 -26.50 3.05 17.33
N ASP A 348 -27.13 3.21 16.17
CA ASP A 348 -28.22 2.36 15.70
C ASP A 348 -27.85 0.87 15.66
N VAL A 349 -26.67 0.56 15.10
CA VAL A 349 -26.10 -0.78 15.04
C VAL A 349 -25.86 -1.36 16.43
N ARG A 350 -25.42 -0.54 17.40
CA ARG A 350 -25.19 -1.02 18.78
C ARG A 350 -26.49 -1.46 19.43
N GLU A 351 -27.58 -0.71 19.26
CA GLU A 351 -28.90 -1.08 19.78
C GLU A 351 -29.42 -2.38 19.15
N LEU A 352 -29.35 -2.49 17.82
CA LEU A 352 -29.74 -3.72 17.11
C LEU A 352 -28.92 -4.94 17.57
N VAL A 353 -27.63 -4.76 17.83
CA VAL A 353 -26.75 -5.82 18.34
C VAL A 353 -27.03 -6.14 19.81
N ALA A 354 -27.45 -5.16 20.63
CA ALA A 354 -27.86 -5.39 22.01
C ALA A 354 -29.17 -6.19 22.05
N LEU A 355 -30.19 -5.74 21.32
CA LEU A 355 -31.46 -6.46 21.15
C LEU A 355 -31.24 -7.89 20.62
N SER A 356 -30.39 -8.05 19.60
CA SER A 356 -30.10 -9.38 19.05
C SER A 356 -29.34 -10.31 19.99
N ARG A 357 -28.69 -9.80 21.05
CA ARG A 357 -28.07 -10.64 22.08
C ARG A 357 -29.12 -11.18 23.04
N GLU A 358 -30.09 -10.37 23.43
CA GLU A 358 -31.20 -10.76 24.30
C GLU A 358 -32.17 -11.75 23.63
N LEU A 359 -32.12 -11.85 22.29
CA LEU A 359 -32.88 -12.80 21.48
C LEU A 359 -32.21 -14.17 21.28
N ARG A 360 -30.98 -14.36 21.78
CA ARG A 360 -30.35 -15.68 21.84
C ARG A 360 -30.93 -16.51 22.97
#